data_AF-A0A4P2VYA1-F1
#
_entry.id   AF-A0A4P2VYA1-F1
#
_cell.length_a   1.000
_cell.length_b   1.000
_cell.length_c   1.000
_cell.angle_alpha   90.00
_cell.angle_beta   90.00
_cell.angle_gamma   90.00
#
_symmetry.space_group_name_H-M   'P 1'
#
loop_
_entity.id
_entity.type
_entity.pdbx_description
1 polymer ?
#
loop_
_entity_poly.entity_id
_entity_poly.type
_entity_poly.pdbx_seq_one_letter_code
_entity_poly.pdbx_strand_id
1 'polypeptide(L)'
;MKAKLLLFTKIKLSDSAFKVMFALLDNKIVEVSLDKNELKGIFKKNKLIRHDKFDWHINKNVNTKYLLEIIVKSEDGLPLVLHLLDEKMPLNWYVFPKAVKLLNDGGEKNFLQLAVQYISNGGIDDSVIAADYDEEFIRTLQKKLTDEGD
;
A
#
# COMPACT_ATOMS: atom_id res chain seq x y z
N MET A 1 -0.54 -20.40 3.35
CA MET A 1 -1.64 -19.44 3.05
C MET A 1 -1.05 -18.34 2.15
N LYS A 2 -1.79 -17.76 1.22
CA LYS A 2 -1.29 -16.60 0.45
C LYS A 2 -1.67 -15.29 1.12
N ALA A 3 -0.73 -14.35 1.18
CA ALA A 3 -0.93 -13.00 1.68
C ALA A 3 -0.56 -11.97 0.61
N LYS A 4 -1.28 -10.86 0.58
CA LYS A 4 -1.01 -9.68 -0.22
C LYS A 4 -0.28 -8.65 0.64
N LEU A 5 0.91 -8.24 0.21
CA LEU A 5 1.71 -7.21 0.85
C LEU A 5 1.65 -5.96 -0.02
N LEU A 6 0.90 -4.95 0.41
CA LEU A 6 0.95 -3.64 -0.22
C LEU A 6 2.11 -2.86 0.40
N LEU A 7 3.23 -2.84 -0.33
CA LEU A 7 4.44 -2.14 0.07
C LEU A 7 4.36 -0.69 -0.42
N PHE A 8 4.66 0.25 0.47
CA PHE A 8 4.71 1.67 0.10
C PHE A 8 5.91 2.37 0.72
N THR A 9 6.21 3.56 0.19
CA THR A 9 7.13 4.49 0.84
C THR A 9 6.68 5.94 0.65
N LYS A 10 7.14 6.82 1.54
CA LYS A 10 6.99 8.27 1.45
C LYS A 10 8.36 8.91 1.21
N ILE A 11 8.53 9.52 0.05
CA ILE A 11 9.76 10.24 -0.29
C ILE A 11 9.49 11.73 -0.10
N LYS A 12 10.20 12.37 0.82
CA LYS A 12 10.08 13.82 1.07
C LYS A 12 10.65 14.57 -0.14
N LEU A 13 9.84 15.41 -0.77
CA LEU A 13 10.25 16.27 -1.88
C LEU A 13 10.65 17.67 -1.39
N SER A 14 9.94 18.18 -0.38
CA SER A 14 10.17 19.48 0.26
C SER A 14 9.53 19.49 1.66
N ASP A 15 9.55 20.63 2.37
CA ASP A 15 9.11 20.70 3.78
C ASP A 15 7.66 20.30 4.06
N SER A 16 6.78 20.37 3.07
CA SER A 16 5.38 19.97 3.19
C SER A 16 4.93 18.89 2.20
N ALA A 17 5.78 18.51 1.24
CA ALA A 17 5.40 17.61 0.15
C ALA A 17 6.06 16.24 0.26
N PHE A 18 5.26 15.19 0.13
CA PHE A 18 5.70 13.80 0.02
C PHE A 18 5.20 13.16 -1.26
N LYS A 19 6.05 12.37 -1.91
CA LYS A 19 5.69 11.45 -2.99
C LYS A 19 5.41 10.07 -2.39
N VAL A 20 4.20 9.56 -2.58
CA VAL A 20 3.84 8.19 -2.16
C VAL A 20 4.03 7.23 -3.33
N MET A 21 4.85 6.21 -3.12
CA MET A 21 5.13 5.18 -4.11
C MET A 21 4.73 3.81 -3.59
N PHE A 22 4.22 2.97 -4.50
CA PHE A 22 3.80 1.59 -4.21
C PHE A 22 4.57 0.61 -5.07
N ALA A 23 4.92 -0.53 -4.50
CA ALA A 23 5.55 -1.62 -5.25
C ALA A 23 4.48 -2.57 -5.80
N LEU A 24 4.61 -2.91 -7.08
CA LEU A 24 3.80 -3.91 -7.77
C LEU A 24 4.69 -5.03 -8.34
N LEU A 25 4.13 -6.23 -8.39
CA LEU A 25 4.67 -7.40 -9.09
C LEU A 25 3.74 -7.71 -10.26
N ASP A 26 4.24 -7.59 -11.49
CA ASP A 26 3.47 -7.88 -12.72
C ASP A 26 2.06 -7.27 -12.72
N ASN A 27 1.96 -5.97 -12.41
CA ASN A 27 0.68 -5.24 -12.34
C ASN A 27 -0.30 -5.78 -11.30
N LYS A 28 0.20 -6.43 -10.24
CA LYS A 28 -0.55 -6.91 -9.09
C LYS A 28 0.10 -6.46 -7.79
N ILE A 29 -0.69 -6.44 -6.72
CA ILE A 29 -0.15 -6.34 -5.37
C ILE A 29 0.69 -7.58 -5.09
N VAL A 30 1.87 -7.35 -4.49
CA VAL A 30 2.85 -8.40 -4.16
C VAL A 30 2.15 -9.49 -3.36
N GLU A 31 2.15 -10.71 -3.90
CA GLU A 31 1.50 -11.86 -3.29
C GLU A 31 2.56 -12.87 -2.87
N VAL A 32 2.42 -13.36 -1.65
CA VAL A 32 3.46 -14.13 -0.98
C VAL A 32 2.84 -15.36 -0.34
N SER A 33 3.45 -16.52 -0.53
CA SER A 33 3.07 -17.71 0.21
C SER A 33 3.72 -17.66 1.58
N LEU A 34 2.92 -17.69 2.64
CA LEU A 34 3.40 -17.61 4.01
C LEU A 34 2.83 -18.74 4.86
N ASP A 35 3.70 -19.29 5.70
CA ASP A 35 3.29 -19.92 6.94
C ASP A 35 3.07 -18.87 8.03
N LYS A 36 1.99 -19.03 8.82
CA LYS A 36 1.49 -18.02 9.78
C LYS A 36 2.58 -17.50 10.74
N ASN A 37 3.60 -18.30 11.03
CA ASN A 37 4.65 -17.98 12.01
C ASN A 37 5.81 -17.16 11.42
N GLU A 38 5.90 -16.99 10.10
CA GLU A 38 7.10 -16.42 9.45
C GLU A 38 6.97 -14.93 9.12
N LEU A 39 5.74 -14.40 9.08
CA LEU A 39 5.43 -12.99 8.80
C LEU A 39 6.22 -12.01 9.67
N LYS A 40 6.26 -12.25 10.98
CA LYS A 40 6.99 -11.39 11.93
C LYS A 40 8.49 -11.38 11.64
N GLY A 41 9.05 -12.51 11.22
CA GLY A 41 10.47 -12.64 10.86
C GLY A 41 10.79 -11.89 9.57
N ILE A 42 9.92 -12.01 8.58
CA ILE A 42 10.01 -11.30 7.29
C ILE A 42 10.02 -9.79 7.47
N PHE A 43 9.08 -9.25 8.25
CA PHE A 43 8.97 -7.81 8.47
C PHE A 43 10.21 -7.27 9.20
N LYS A 44 10.67 -7.97 10.24
CA LYS A 44 11.90 -7.61 10.95
C LYS A 44 13.14 -7.66 10.05
N LYS A 45 13.32 -8.73 9.26
CA LYS A 45 14.49 -8.91 8.39
C LYS A 45 14.59 -7.80 7.34
N ASN A 46 13.45 -7.42 6.76
CA ASN A 46 13.38 -6.41 5.70
C ASN A 46 13.15 -4.98 6.23
N LYS A 47 13.19 -4.77 7.56
CA LYS A 47 12.90 -3.47 8.22
C LYS A 47 11.58 -2.84 7.77
N LEU A 48 10.57 -3.68 7.53
CA LEU A 48 9.23 -3.26 7.10
C LEU A 48 8.41 -2.86 8.32
N ILE A 49 7.77 -1.69 8.25
CA ILE A 49 6.87 -1.22 9.30
C ILE A 49 5.45 -1.62 8.93
N ARG A 50 4.81 -2.40 9.79
CA ARG A 50 3.44 -2.87 9.56
C ARG A 50 2.43 -1.87 10.12
N HIS A 51 1.42 -1.54 9.32
CA HIS A 51 0.29 -0.71 9.76
C HIS A 51 -0.85 -1.58 10.29
N ASP A 52 -0.64 -2.18 11.48
CA ASP A 52 -1.56 -3.15 12.09
C ASP A 52 -3.01 -2.66 12.20
N LYS A 53 -3.22 -1.36 12.46
CA LYS A 53 -4.56 -0.76 12.53
C LYS A 53 -5.27 -0.85 11.18
N PHE A 54 -4.60 -0.51 10.10
CA PHE A 54 -5.17 -0.59 8.76
C PHE A 54 -5.49 -2.04 8.40
N ASP A 55 -4.55 -2.96 8.67
CA ASP A 55 -4.75 -4.38 8.41
C ASP A 55 -5.96 -4.95 9.15
N TRP A 56 -6.18 -4.56 10.42
CA TRP A 56 -7.32 -5.02 11.21
C TRP A 56 -8.66 -4.61 10.57
N HIS A 57 -8.75 -3.39 10.06
CA HIS A 57 -9.98 -2.90 9.44
C HIS A 57 -10.26 -3.56 8.08
N ILE A 58 -9.21 -3.80 7.28
CA ILE A 58 -9.35 -4.44 5.97
C ILE A 58 -9.60 -5.94 6.09
N ASN A 59 -8.94 -6.60 7.04
CA ASN A 59 -9.07 -8.04 7.27
C ASN A 59 -10.14 -8.28 8.34
N LYS A 60 -11.42 -8.07 7.97
CA LYS A 60 -12.56 -8.29 8.89
C LYS A 60 -12.56 -9.70 9.53
N ASN A 61 -11.89 -10.71 8.93
CA ASN A 61 -11.82 -12.10 9.46
C ASN A 61 -10.50 -12.89 9.22
N VAL A 62 -9.64 -12.51 8.25
CA VAL A 62 -8.45 -13.31 7.88
C VAL A 62 -7.28 -12.39 7.54
N ASN A 63 -6.21 -12.41 8.34
CA ASN A 63 -4.97 -11.63 8.13
C ASN A 63 -4.26 -12.05 6.82
N THR A 64 -4.73 -11.52 5.69
CA THR A 64 -4.20 -11.86 4.36
C THR A 64 -3.79 -10.64 3.58
N LYS A 65 -4.20 -9.44 3.97
CA LYS A 65 -3.80 -8.17 3.35
C LYS A 65 -3.01 -7.34 4.34
N TYR A 66 -1.80 -6.92 3.97
CA TYR A 66 -0.90 -6.20 4.85
C TYR A 66 -0.45 -4.91 4.19
N LEU A 67 -0.54 -3.79 4.90
CA LEU A 67 0.07 -2.52 4.52
C LEU A 67 1.41 -2.36 5.23
N LEU A 68 2.47 -2.22 4.43
CA LEU A 68 3.84 -2.22 4.90
C LEU A 68 4.60 -1.00 4.37
N GLU A 69 5.15 -0.20 5.28
CA GLU A 69 6.01 0.93 4.93
C GLU A 69 7.48 0.47 4.82
N ILE A 70 8.12 0.88 3.73
CA ILE A 70 9.56 0.79 3.51
C ILE A 70 10.15 2.19 3.71
N ILE A 71 11.12 2.32 4.61
CA ILE A 71 11.80 3.59 4.86
C ILE A 71 12.95 3.75 3.86
N VAL A 72 12.78 4.66 2.90
CA VAL A 72 13.83 5.11 1.99
C VAL A 72 13.89 6.63 1.98
N LYS A 73 15.06 7.20 1.64
CA LYS A 73 15.27 8.65 1.60
C LYS A 73 15.03 9.25 0.21
N SER A 74 15.22 8.46 -0.84
CA SER A 74 15.12 8.86 -2.25
C SER A 74 14.72 7.67 -3.11
N GLU A 75 14.38 7.92 -4.37
CA GLU A 75 13.95 6.89 -5.33
C GLU A 75 15.06 5.87 -5.61
N ASP A 76 16.33 6.29 -5.60
CA ASP A 76 17.48 5.40 -5.79
C ASP A 76 17.63 4.37 -4.66
N GLY A 77 16.99 4.60 -3.51
CA GLY A 77 16.97 3.68 -2.38
C GLY A 77 15.88 2.61 -2.46
N LEU A 78 15.01 2.64 -3.46
CA LEU A 78 13.90 1.72 -3.60
C LEU A 78 14.39 0.29 -3.91
N PRO A 79 13.94 -0.72 -3.16
CA PRO A 79 14.34 -2.10 -3.44
C PRO A 79 13.67 -2.59 -4.74
N LEU A 80 14.49 -3.04 -5.69
CA LEU A 80 14.00 -3.67 -6.92
C LEU A 80 13.64 -5.14 -6.74
N VAL A 81 14.08 -5.76 -5.64
CA VAL A 81 13.79 -7.14 -5.30
C VAL A 81 13.47 -7.22 -3.81
N LEU A 82 12.38 -7.90 -3.47
CA LEU A 82 12.08 -8.27 -2.10
C LEU A 82 12.53 -9.70 -1.85
N HIS A 83 13.23 -9.89 -0.73
CA HIS A 83 13.68 -11.19 -0.27
C HIS A 83 12.75 -11.70 0.83
N LEU A 84 11.86 -12.63 0.45
CA LEU A 84 10.92 -13.25 1.36
C LEU A 84 11.24 -14.71 1.47
N LEU A 85 11.80 -15.11 2.62
CA LEU A 85 12.29 -16.47 2.85
C LEU A 85 13.32 -16.83 1.75
N ASP A 86 12.99 -17.83 0.93
CA ASP A 86 13.79 -18.32 -0.19
C ASP A 86 13.34 -17.77 -1.56
N GLU A 87 12.27 -16.96 -1.59
CA GLU A 87 11.74 -16.37 -2.81
C GLU A 87 12.31 -14.97 -3.06
N LYS A 88 12.70 -14.72 -4.31
CA LYS A 88 13.06 -13.39 -4.82
C LYS A 88 11.90 -12.86 -5.64
N MET A 89 11.34 -11.74 -5.22
CA MET A 89 10.21 -11.11 -5.91
C MET A 89 10.66 -9.81 -6.56
N PRO A 90 10.67 -9.71 -7.90
CA PRO A 90 10.96 -8.45 -8.57
C PRO A 90 9.85 -7.43 -8.28
N LEU A 91 10.24 -6.21 -7.95
CA LEU A 91 9.34 -5.13 -7.61
C LEU A 91 9.52 -3.98 -8.60
N ASN A 92 8.39 -3.44 -9.04
CA ASN A 92 8.34 -2.19 -9.78
C ASN A 92 7.61 -1.13 -8.97
N TRP A 93 8.23 0.03 -8.81
CA TRP A 93 7.68 1.12 -8.02
C TRP A 93 6.94 2.12 -8.89
N TYR A 94 5.72 2.45 -8.48
CA TYR A 94 4.88 3.40 -9.18
C TYR A 94 4.30 4.42 -8.21
N VAL A 95 4.30 5.67 -8.63
CA VAL A 95 3.62 6.75 -7.90
C VAL A 95 2.10 6.58 -8.01
N PHE A 96 1.36 7.02 -7.00
CA PHE A 96 -0.06 7.25 -7.14
C PHE A 96 -0.32 8.45 -8.09
N PRO A 97 -1.33 8.43 -9.00
CA PRO A 97 -2.35 7.40 -9.22
C PRO A 97 -1.94 6.32 -10.24
N LYS A 98 -0.72 6.37 -10.80
CA LYS A 98 -0.25 5.40 -11.81
C LYS A 98 -0.32 3.96 -11.30
N ALA A 99 0.04 3.72 -10.04
CA ALA A 99 -0.05 2.38 -9.43
C ALA A 99 -1.46 1.78 -9.51
N VAL A 100 -2.52 2.57 -9.23
CA VAL A 100 -3.92 2.11 -9.30
C VAL A 100 -4.33 1.76 -10.73
N LYS A 101 -3.88 2.57 -11.71
CA LYS A 101 -4.19 2.35 -13.13
C LYS A 101 -3.58 1.07 -13.68
N LEU A 102 -2.43 0.65 -13.13
CA LEU A 102 -1.75 -0.57 -13.55
C LEU A 102 -2.38 -1.82 -12.97
N LEU A 103 -3.04 -1.75 -11.80
CA LEU A 103 -3.72 -2.90 -11.23
C LEU A 103 -4.85 -3.39 -12.14
N ASN A 104 -4.95 -4.71 -12.28
CA ASN A 104 -6.02 -5.33 -13.08
C ASN A 104 -7.24 -5.69 -12.24
N ASP A 105 -7.04 -6.06 -10.98
CA ASP A 105 -8.09 -6.53 -10.08
C ASP A 105 -8.76 -5.36 -9.33
N GLY A 106 -10.11 -5.35 -9.32
CA GLY A 106 -10.88 -4.31 -8.63
C GLY A 106 -10.69 -4.32 -7.11
N GLY A 107 -10.54 -5.50 -6.50
CA GLY A 107 -10.27 -5.63 -5.08
C GLY A 107 -8.89 -5.11 -4.67
N GLU A 108 -7.88 -5.31 -5.52
CA GLU A 108 -6.54 -4.74 -5.34
C GLU A 108 -6.53 -3.23 -5.51
N LYS A 109 -7.26 -2.69 -6.50
CA LYS A 109 -7.44 -1.23 -6.67
C LYS A 109 -8.01 -0.60 -5.41
N ASN A 110 -9.12 -1.17 -4.91
CA ASN A 110 -9.77 -0.68 -3.70
C ASN A 110 -8.82 -0.73 -2.50
N PHE A 111 -8.08 -1.84 -2.36
CA PHE A 111 -7.10 -1.99 -1.27
C PHE A 111 -6.00 -0.91 -1.33
N LEU A 112 -5.47 -0.60 -2.51
CA LEU A 112 -4.47 0.46 -2.70
C LEU A 112 -5.05 1.85 -2.43
N GLN A 113 -6.26 2.13 -2.91
CA GLN A 113 -6.92 3.43 -2.70
C GLN A 113 -7.18 3.70 -1.21
N LEU A 114 -7.61 2.68 -0.46
CA LEU A 114 -7.78 2.78 1.00
C LEU A 114 -6.44 3.04 1.71
N ALA A 115 -5.37 2.39 1.26
CA ALA A 115 -4.04 2.63 1.82
C ALA A 115 -3.57 4.08 1.58
N VAL A 116 -3.81 4.64 0.40
CA VAL A 116 -3.47 6.04 0.10
C VAL A 116 -4.16 6.99 1.06
N GLN A 117 -5.46 6.80 1.31
CA GLN A 117 -6.21 7.65 2.24
C GLN A 117 -5.66 7.58 3.66
N TYR A 118 -5.40 6.35 4.13
CA TYR A 118 -4.79 6.13 5.44
C TYR A 118 -3.42 6.81 5.57
N ILE A 119 -2.58 6.72 4.52
CA ILE A 119 -1.24 7.34 4.50
C ILE A 119 -1.34 8.87 4.45
N SER A 120 -2.19 9.43 3.58
CA SER A 120 -2.35 10.87 3.37
C SER A 120 -2.95 11.58 4.57
N ASN A 121 -3.86 10.95 5.31
CA ASN A 121 -4.51 11.55 6.47
C ASN A 121 -3.69 11.39 7.77
N GLY A 122 -2.52 10.75 7.72
CA GLY A 122 -1.70 10.50 8.90
C GLY A 122 -2.29 9.47 9.87
N GLY A 123 -3.27 8.67 9.42
CA GLY A 123 -3.98 7.70 10.27
C GLY A 123 -5.39 7.38 9.77
N ILE A 124 -6.10 6.56 10.56
CA ILE A 124 -7.51 6.26 10.33
C ILE A 124 -8.35 7.39 10.95
N ASP A 125 -9.20 8.02 10.14
CA ASP A 125 -10.44 8.59 10.63
C ASP A 125 -11.47 7.45 10.59
N ASP A 126 -11.92 6.96 11.75
CA ASP A 126 -12.79 5.78 11.87
C ASP A 126 -14.13 5.97 11.12
N SER A 127 -14.49 7.22 10.77
CA SER A 127 -15.65 7.56 9.95
C SER A 127 -15.50 7.19 8.47
N VAL A 128 -14.27 7.06 7.96
CA VAL A 128 -13.98 6.81 6.53
C VAL A 128 -13.96 5.31 6.20
N ILE A 129 -13.71 4.45 7.20
CA ILE A 129 -13.57 3.00 6.97
C ILE A 129 -14.90 2.24 7.19
N ALA A 130 -15.88 2.88 7.82
CA ALA A 130 -17.24 2.35 7.94
C ALA A 130 -18.07 2.49 6.65
N ALA A 131 -17.64 3.34 5.72
CA ALA A 131 -18.27 3.52 4.41
C ALA A 131 -17.82 2.39 3.46
N ASP A 132 -18.42 1.22 3.64
CA ASP A 132 -18.49 0.21 2.60
C ASP A 132 -18.97 0.87 1.28
N TYR A 133 -18.15 0.80 0.24
CA TYR A 133 -18.58 0.62 -1.16
C TYR A 133 -19.59 1.61 -1.78
N ASP A 134 -19.39 2.93 -1.67
CA ASP A 134 -20.22 3.90 -2.43
C ASP A 134 -19.45 4.65 -3.52
N GLU A 135 -19.98 4.64 -4.75
CA GLU A 135 -19.47 5.37 -5.93
C GLU A 135 -19.28 6.88 -5.67
N GLU A 136 -20.02 7.41 -4.69
CA GLU A 136 -19.95 8.80 -4.23
C GLU A 136 -18.58 9.16 -3.66
N PHE A 137 -17.90 8.18 -3.06
CA PHE A 137 -16.58 8.36 -2.48
C PHE A 137 -15.48 8.49 -3.52
N ILE A 138 -15.53 7.67 -4.59
CA ILE A 138 -14.59 7.76 -5.73
C ILE A 138 -14.77 9.11 -6.44
N ARG A 139 -16.01 9.58 -6.61
CA ARG A 139 -16.30 10.92 -7.19
C ARG A 139 -15.71 12.06 -6.35
N THR A 140 -15.80 11.95 -5.03
CA THR A 140 -15.26 12.98 -4.13
C THR A 140 -13.73 13.02 -4.19
N LEU A 141 -13.09 11.86 -4.32
CA LEU A 141 -11.64 11.76 -4.47
C LEU A 141 -11.16 12.30 -5.82
N GLN A 142 -11.92 12.09 -6.89
CA GLN A 142 -11.62 12.67 -8.20
C GLN A 142 -11.72 14.20 -8.18
N LYS A 143 -12.79 14.76 -7.59
CA LYS A 143 -12.97 16.22 -7.47
C LYS A 143 -11.82 16.91 -6.74
N LYS A 144 -11.43 16.39 -5.58
CA LYS A 144 -10.34 16.99 -4.77
C LYS A 144 -8.98 16.98 -5.47
N LEU A 145 -8.71 16.02 -6.34
CA LEU A 145 -7.45 15.93 -7.10
C LEU A 145 -7.45 16.81 -8.37
N THR A 146 -8.61 17.22 -8.87
CA THR A 146 -8.73 18.18 -9.99
C THR A 146 -8.78 19.63 -9.54
N ASP A 147 -9.27 19.92 -8.33
CA ASP A 147 -9.46 21.30 -7.85
C ASP A 147 -8.17 21.97 -7.29
N GLU A 148 -7.04 21.27 -7.21
CA GLU A 148 -5.70 21.87 -6.92
C GLU A 148 -4.94 22.25 -8.21
N GLY A 149 -5.65 22.39 -9.34
CA GLY A 149 -5.09 22.64 -10.67
C GLY A 149 -5.49 23.95 -11.32
N ASP A 150 -6.08 24.91 -10.59
CA ASP A 150 -6.38 26.28 -11.06
C ASP A 150 -5.72 27.34 -10.17
#